data_AF-A0AAN6E7K5-F1
#
_entry.id   AF-A0AAN6E7K5-F1
#
_cell.length_a   1.000
_cell.length_b   1.000
_cell.length_c   1.000
_cell.angle_alpha   90.00
_cell.angle_beta   90.00
_cell.angle_gamma   90.00
#
_symmetry.space_group_name_H-M   'P 1'
#
loop_
_entity.id
_entity.type
_entity.pdbx_description
1 polymer ?
#
loop_
_entity_poly.entity_id
_entity_poly.type
_entity_poly.pdbx_seq_one_letter_code
_entity_poly.pdbx_strand_id
1 'polypeptide(L)'
;MLEQYAVFAPHKFKQLRHIAVAETTYKDSHMASAVAQFVHRASPTARTVNIMDGKSGEKLLCAAVHSHHLTRLQVLYIKHSQLTLTDITAVLTAMPQLSELYCMCTGLGDEYASVSFMQLAEYMHQNFYPLNIAFSVWEIVHNYNTPIANIEAAKDMALCTMLLSVVCPNFMRARIGAQHKRPYNSFIKKTVALNPIGRFAKKFKGLLQPL
;
A
#
# COMPACT_ATOMS: atom_id res chain seq x y z
N MET A 1 -21.93 1.67 -20.30
CA MET A 1 -23.09 1.95 -19.42
C MET A 1 -22.97 3.31 -18.74
N LEU A 2 -21.84 3.66 -18.10
CA LEU A 2 -21.66 4.98 -17.45
C LEU A 2 -21.60 6.18 -18.43
N GLU A 3 -21.09 5.98 -19.66
CA GLU A 3 -20.98 7.04 -20.68
C GLU A 3 -22.34 7.60 -21.16
N GLN A 4 -23.45 6.93 -20.84
CA GLN A 4 -24.80 7.40 -21.16
C GLN A 4 -25.29 8.50 -20.19
N TYR A 5 -24.64 8.67 -19.04
CA TYR A 5 -24.95 9.74 -18.11
C TYR A 5 -24.17 11.01 -18.50
N ALA A 6 -24.86 12.13 -18.67
CA ALA A 6 -24.27 13.43 -19.07
C ALA A 6 -23.19 13.96 -18.09
N VAL A 7 -23.18 13.42 -16.87
CA VAL A 7 -22.17 13.66 -15.82
C VAL A 7 -20.89 12.86 -16.09
N PHE A 8 -20.82 11.95 -17.05
CA PHE A 8 -19.61 11.20 -17.41
C PHE A 8 -19.22 11.40 -18.88
N ALA A 9 -19.68 12.49 -19.49
CA ALA A 9 -19.34 12.82 -20.86
C ALA A 9 -17.80 12.83 -21.05
N PRO A 10 -17.28 12.22 -22.13
CA PRO A 10 -15.87 12.24 -22.44
C PRO A 10 -15.31 13.66 -22.37
N HIS A 11 -14.12 13.82 -21.78
CA HIS A 11 -13.38 15.08 -21.69
C HIS A 11 -13.85 16.15 -20.70
N LYS A 12 -15.01 16.00 -20.02
CA LYS A 12 -15.44 16.95 -18.98
C LYS A 12 -14.53 16.96 -17.73
N PHE A 13 -13.83 15.85 -17.49
CA PHE A 13 -13.13 15.60 -16.21
C PHE A 13 -11.61 15.59 -16.31
N LYS A 14 -11.05 16.15 -17.40
CA LYS A 14 -9.60 16.19 -17.65
C LYS A 14 -8.77 16.78 -16.50
N GLN A 15 -9.39 17.50 -15.57
CA GLN A 15 -8.75 18.15 -14.42
C GLN A 15 -9.11 17.54 -13.06
N LEU A 16 -9.87 16.43 -12.98
CA LEU A 16 -10.20 15.83 -11.68
C LEU A 16 -8.93 15.30 -11.02
N ARG A 17 -8.52 15.90 -9.91
CA ARG A 17 -7.32 15.46 -9.17
C ARG A 17 -7.64 14.43 -8.10
N HIS A 18 -8.88 14.43 -7.61
CA HIS A 18 -9.33 13.61 -6.50
C HIS A 18 -10.53 12.79 -6.96
N ILE A 19 -10.44 11.48 -6.81
CA ILE A 19 -11.52 10.55 -7.14
C ILE A 19 -11.81 9.73 -5.90
N ALA A 20 -13.05 9.77 -5.45
CA ALA A 20 -13.55 8.90 -4.39
C ALA A 20 -14.46 7.84 -5.01
N VAL A 21 -14.16 6.57 -4.71
CA VAL A 21 -14.98 5.42 -5.09
C VAL A 21 -15.51 4.83 -3.78
N ALA A 22 -16.80 5.06 -3.54
CA ALA A 22 -17.51 4.53 -2.38
C ALA A 22 -18.46 3.41 -2.79
N GLU A 23 -18.62 2.45 -1.86
CA GLU A 23 -19.71 1.48 -1.77
C GLU A 23 -20.11 0.83 -3.10
N THR A 24 -19.13 0.10 -3.61
CA THR A 24 -19.22 -0.85 -4.70
C THR A 24 -19.59 -2.27 -4.20
N THR A 25 -20.82 -2.79 -4.09
CA THR A 25 -20.99 -4.24 -3.87
C THR A 25 -20.62 -4.98 -5.17
N TYR A 26 -19.36 -4.89 -5.58
CA TYR A 26 -18.84 -5.51 -6.78
C TYR A 26 -18.62 -6.99 -6.50
N LYS A 27 -19.66 -7.77 -6.79
CA LYS A 27 -19.52 -9.23 -6.79
C LYS A 27 -18.51 -9.69 -7.85
N ASP A 28 -18.32 -8.89 -8.90
CA ASP A 28 -17.58 -9.25 -10.13
C ASP A 28 -16.30 -8.40 -10.36
N SER A 29 -15.22 -9.06 -10.79
CA SER A 29 -13.94 -8.45 -11.21
C SER A 29 -14.10 -7.55 -12.45
N HIS A 30 -15.11 -7.78 -13.30
CA HIS A 30 -15.38 -6.93 -14.46
C HIS A 30 -15.74 -5.50 -14.07
N MET A 31 -16.50 -5.30 -12.98
CA MET A 31 -16.83 -3.95 -12.51
C MET A 31 -15.62 -3.23 -11.91
N ALA A 32 -14.76 -3.96 -11.19
CA ALA A 32 -13.50 -3.42 -10.71
C ALA A 32 -12.61 -2.92 -11.86
N SER A 33 -12.51 -3.69 -12.95
CA SER A 33 -11.81 -3.28 -14.18
C SER A 33 -12.44 -2.06 -14.83
N ALA A 34 -13.77 -2.02 -14.96
CA ALA A 34 -14.48 -0.88 -15.51
C ALA A 34 -14.25 0.40 -14.69
N VAL A 35 -14.19 0.31 -13.36
CA VAL A 35 -13.91 1.46 -12.48
C VAL A 35 -12.46 1.90 -12.60
N ALA A 36 -11.50 0.99 -12.66
CA ALA A 36 -10.09 1.35 -12.88
C ALA A 36 -9.90 2.07 -14.23
N GLN A 37 -10.51 1.55 -15.30
CA GLN A 37 -10.54 2.20 -16.60
C GLN A 37 -11.25 3.54 -16.55
N PHE A 38 -12.35 3.65 -15.81
CA PHE A 38 -13.06 4.90 -15.62
C PHE A 38 -12.19 5.93 -14.90
N VAL A 39 -11.54 5.59 -13.77
CA VAL A 39 -10.65 6.50 -13.04
C VAL A 39 -9.58 7.05 -13.98
N HIS A 40 -8.99 6.20 -14.82
CA HIS A 40 -8.02 6.61 -15.81
C HIS A 40 -8.58 7.54 -16.90
N ARG A 41 -9.68 7.13 -17.55
CA ARG A 41 -10.29 7.87 -18.65
C ARG A 41 -10.89 9.19 -18.18
N ALA A 42 -11.55 9.16 -17.04
CA ALA A 42 -12.16 10.32 -16.42
C ALA A 42 -11.08 11.33 -16.06
N SER A 43 -9.94 10.89 -15.52
CA SER A 43 -8.85 11.81 -15.24
C SER A 43 -7.45 11.21 -15.31
N PRO A 44 -6.74 11.41 -16.44
CA PRO A 44 -5.31 11.15 -16.51
C PRO A 44 -4.48 12.12 -15.65
N THR A 45 -5.14 13.02 -14.90
CA THR A 45 -4.50 13.94 -13.94
C THR A 45 -4.86 13.61 -12.49
N ALA A 46 -5.58 12.52 -12.24
CA ALA A 46 -5.86 12.07 -10.88
C ALA A 46 -4.56 11.86 -10.11
N ARG A 47 -4.46 12.53 -8.97
CA ARG A 47 -3.34 12.43 -8.02
C ARG A 47 -3.75 11.70 -6.75
N THR A 48 -5.04 11.73 -6.42
CA THR A 48 -5.58 11.07 -5.25
C THR A 48 -6.75 10.18 -5.63
N VAL A 49 -6.70 8.94 -5.19
CA VAL A 49 -7.82 7.99 -5.28
C VAL A 49 -8.12 7.50 -3.89
N ASN A 50 -9.39 7.55 -3.50
CA ASN A 50 -9.87 7.03 -2.24
C ASN A 50 -10.91 5.95 -2.49
N ILE A 51 -10.58 4.72 -2.12
CA ILE A 51 -11.43 3.54 -2.22
C ILE A 51 -11.96 3.25 -0.81
N MET A 52 -13.25 3.49 -0.64
CA MET A 52 -13.96 3.35 0.63
C MET A 52 -14.80 2.06 0.62
N ASP A 53 -14.14 0.90 0.58
CA ASP A 53 -14.67 -0.44 0.94
C ASP A 53 -13.58 -1.52 0.81
N GLY A 54 -13.56 -2.49 1.73
CA GLY A 54 -12.50 -3.49 1.87
C GLY A 54 -12.46 -4.57 0.80
N LYS A 55 -13.57 -5.30 0.60
CA LYS A 55 -13.59 -6.46 -0.31
C LYS A 55 -13.54 -6.05 -1.78
N SER A 56 -14.21 -4.94 -2.10
CA SER A 56 -14.19 -4.36 -3.43
C SER A 56 -12.91 -3.58 -3.70
N GLY A 57 -12.26 -3.08 -2.66
CA GLY A 57 -10.99 -2.39 -2.76
C GLY A 57 -9.86 -3.28 -3.27
N GLU A 58 -9.77 -4.53 -2.82
CA GLU A 58 -8.77 -5.49 -3.30
C GLU A 58 -8.95 -5.82 -4.79
N LYS A 59 -10.19 -6.07 -5.23
CA LYS A 59 -10.47 -6.33 -6.65
C LYS A 59 -10.19 -5.10 -7.51
N LEU A 60 -10.58 -3.91 -7.05
CA LEU A 60 -10.31 -2.65 -7.74
C LEU A 60 -8.81 -2.37 -7.82
N LEU A 61 -8.08 -2.65 -6.76
CA LEU A 61 -6.63 -2.54 -6.70
C LEU A 61 -5.97 -3.48 -7.71
N CYS A 62 -6.36 -4.76 -7.69
CA CYS A 62 -5.87 -5.76 -8.64
C CYS A 62 -6.12 -5.28 -10.07
N ALA A 63 -7.33 -4.83 -10.39
CA ALA A 63 -7.64 -4.28 -11.71
C ALA A 63 -6.80 -3.05 -12.08
N ALA A 64 -6.59 -2.13 -11.13
CA ALA A 64 -5.79 -0.92 -11.35
C ALA A 64 -4.30 -1.21 -11.56
N VAL A 65 -3.77 -2.22 -10.87
CA VAL A 65 -2.41 -2.73 -11.05
C VAL A 65 -2.24 -3.30 -12.46
N HIS A 66 -3.17 -4.17 -12.89
CA HIS A 66 -3.12 -4.79 -14.22
C HIS A 66 -3.34 -3.81 -15.38
N SER A 67 -4.07 -2.73 -15.15
CA SER A 67 -4.41 -1.80 -16.22
C SER A 67 -3.30 -0.79 -16.54
N HIS A 68 -2.23 -0.68 -15.72
CA HIS A 68 -1.11 0.25 -15.93
C HIS A 68 -1.50 1.72 -16.15
N HIS A 69 -2.65 2.11 -15.60
CA HIS A 69 -3.31 3.36 -15.97
C HIS A 69 -3.19 4.45 -14.90
N LEU A 70 -2.76 4.11 -13.68
CA LEU A 70 -2.68 5.02 -12.53
C LEU A 70 -1.24 5.49 -12.25
N THR A 71 -0.42 5.64 -13.30
CA THR A 71 1.03 5.92 -13.16
C THR A 71 1.36 7.28 -12.54
N ARG A 72 0.41 8.22 -12.54
CA ARG A 72 0.53 9.57 -11.96
C ARG A 72 -0.09 9.69 -10.57
N LEU A 73 -0.64 8.61 -10.05
CA LEU A 73 -1.26 8.62 -8.74
C LEU A 73 -0.19 8.86 -7.67
N GLN A 74 -0.43 9.82 -6.78
CA GLN A 74 0.48 10.20 -5.70
C GLN A 74 -0.02 9.69 -4.35
N VAL A 75 -1.34 9.67 -4.15
CA VAL A 75 -1.97 9.28 -2.91
C VAL A 75 -3.05 8.25 -3.16
N LEU A 76 -2.97 7.12 -2.49
CA LEU A 76 -3.95 6.04 -2.59
C LEU A 76 -4.47 5.68 -1.21
N TYR A 77 -5.78 5.84 -1.02
CA TYR A 77 -6.48 5.34 0.14
C TYR A 77 -7.25 4.08 -0.23
N ILE A 78 -6.99 3.00 0.49
CA ILE A 78 -7.74 1.75 0.39
C ILE A 78 -8.15 1.38 1.81
N LYS A 79 -9.22 2.03 2.26
CA LYS A 79 -9.70 1.83 3.62
C LYS A 79 -10.36 0.45 3.70
N HIS A 80 -10.08 -0.28 4.77
CA HIS A 80 -10.63 -1.60 5.06
C HIS A 80 -10.17 -2.76 4.15
N SER A 81 -9.15 -2.59 3.30
CA SER A 81 -8.54 -3.71 2.57
C SER A 81 -7.63 -4.56 3.47
N GLN A 82 -7.41 -5.82 3.09
CA GLN A 82 -6.46 -6.73 3.72
C GLN A 82 -5.37 -7.09 2.72
N LEU A 83 -4.40 -6.20 2.56
CA LEU A 83 -3.29 -6.42 1.63
C LEU A 83 -2.17 -7.21 2.29
N THR A 84 -1.44 -7.98 1.51
CA THR A 84 -0.14 -8.55 1.89
C THR A 84 1.00 -7.64 1.42
N LEU A 85 2.24 -7.91 1.83
CA LEU A 85 3.40 -7.21 1.28
C LEU A 85 3.53 -7.44 -0.23
N THR A 86 3.19 -8.64 -0.73
CA THR A 86 3.14 -8.95 -2.17
C THR A 86 2.14 -8.03 -2.91
N ASP A 87 0.99 -7.77 -2.32
CA ASP A 87 0.02 -6.84 -2.92
C ASP A 87 0.57 -5.41 -2.92
N ILE A 88 1.20 -4.99 -1.82
CA ILE A 88 1.80 -3.65 -1.71
C ILE A 88 2.94 -3.47 -2.73
N THR A 89 3.78 -4.48 -2.95
CA THR A 89 4.88 -4.41 -3.94
C THR A 89 4.33 -4.33 -5.36
N ALA A 90 3.26 -5.06 -5.67
CA ALA A 90 2.55 -4.95 -6.95
C ALA A 90 1.97 -3.55 -7.16
N VAL A 91 1.36 -2.94 -6.13
CA VAL A 91 0.86 -1.55 -6.18
C VAL A 91 1.98 -0.56 -6.43
N LEU A 92 3.07 -0.65 -5.67
CA LEU A 92 4.20 0.27 -5.79
C LEU A 92 4.90 0.16 -7.14
N THR A 93 4.94 -1.04 -7.72
CA THR A 93 5.44 -1.27 -9.09
C THR A 93 4.53 -0.63 -10.13
N ALA A 94 3.21 -0.79 -9.99
CA ALA A 94 2.24 -0.25 -10.95
C ALA A 94 2.08 1.28 -10.87
N MET A 95 2.42 1.88 -9.74
CA MET A 95 2.21 3.31 -9.45
C MET A 95 3.53 4.00 -9.08
N PRO A 96 4.42 4.26 -10.05
CA PRO A 96 5.78 4.77 -9.78
C PRO A 96 5.82 6.18 -9.17
N GLN A 97 4.72 6.91 -9.19
CA GLN A 97 4.59 8.24 -8.58
C GLN A 97 3.89 8.22 -7.22
N LEU A 98 3.52 7.03 -6.70
CA LEU A 98 2.80 6.90 -5.44
C LEU A 98 3.72 7.29 -4.29
N SER A 99 3.42 8.41 -3.65
CA SER A 99 4.16 8.92 -2.50
C SER A 99 3.57 8.50 -1.17
N GLU A 100 2.25 8.28 -1.13
CA GLU A 100 1.52 7.93 0.08
C GLU A 100 0.51 6.80 -0.16
N LEU A 101 0.52 5.81 0.72
CA LEU A 101 -0.41 4.68 0.72
C LEU A 101 -1.10 4.58 2.08
N TYR A 102 -2.42 4.42 2.06
CA TYR A 102 -3.23 4.22 3.26
C TYR A 102 -3.95 2.89 3.14
N CYS A 103 -3.46 1.85 3.82
CA CYS A 103 -4.03 0.50 3.76
C CYS A 103 -3.64 -0.32 5.01
N MET A 104 -4.33 -1.43 5.25
CA MET A 104 -3.87 -2.44 6.21
C MET A 104 -2.92 -3.42 5.52
N CYS A 105 -1.95 -3.96 6.27
CA CYS A 105 -1.19 -5.13 5.86
C CYS A 105 -1.44 -6.29 6.81
N THR A 106 -1.75 -7.46 6.28
CA THR A 106 -2.06 -8.69 7.03
C THR A 106 -0.89 -9.66 7.11
N GLY A 107 0.23 -9.38 6.43
CA GLY A 107 1.41 -10.24 6.45
C GLY A 107 2.26 -10.10 5.19
N LEU A 108 3.23 -11.01 5.03
CA LEU A 108 4.13 -10.99 3.89
C LEU A 108 3.41 -11.39 2.58
N GLY A 109 2.57 -12.42 2.62
CA GLY A 109 1.97 -13.02 1.42
C GLY A 109 2.80 -14.20 0.88
N ASP A 110 2.23 -14.91 -0.09
CA ASP A 110 2.73 -16.21 -0.55
C ASP A 110 4.11 -16.15 -1.21
N GLU A 111 4.45 -15.02 -1.84
CA GLU A 111 5.74 -14.82 -2.51
C GLU A 111 6.94 -14.99 -1.58
N TYR A 112 6.76 -14.67 -0.30
CA TYR A 112 7.82 -14.68 0.69
C TYR A 112 7.77 -15.91 1.62
N ALA A 113 6.78 -16.80 1.45
CA ALA A 113 6.55 -17.92 2.34
C ALA A 113 7.73 -18.92 2.40
N SER A 114 8.50 -19.02 1.31
CA SER A 114 9.67 -19.90 1.20
C SER A 114 11.00 -19.23 1.58
N VAL A 115 11.02 -17.92 1.79
CA VAL A 115 12.25 -17.16 2.06
C VAL A 115 12.49 -17.11 3.56
N SER A 116 13.66 -17.57 4.01
CA SER A 116 13.99 -17.52 5.43
C SER A 116 14.00 -16.07 5.93
N PHE A 117 13.54 -15.86 7.16
CA PHE A 117 13.49 -14.52 7.77
C PHE A 117 14.83 -13.77 7.70
N MET A 118 15.95 -14.51 7.84
CA MET A 118 17.30 -13.95 7.80
C MET A 118 17.69 -13.45 6.40
N GLN A 119 17.07 -13.96 5.34
CA GLN A 119 17.37 -13.64 3.94
C GLN A 119 16.38 -12.66 3.31
N LEU A 120 15.22 -12.41 3.92
CA LEU A 120 14.15 -11.57 3.36
C LEU A 120 14.63 -10.19 2.91
N ALA A 121 15.44 -9.51 3.72
CA ALA A 121 15.92 -8.17 3.37
C ALA A 121 16.90 -8.18 2.17
N GLU A 122 17.73 -9.21 2.07
CA GLU A 122 18.65 -9.37 0.94
C GLU A 122 17.87 -9.72 -0.33
N TYR A 123 16.95 -10.68 -0.23
CA TYR A 123 16.04 -11.06 -1.30
C TYR A 123 15.25 -9.85 -1.82
N MET A 124 14.65 -9.07 -0.91
CA MET A 124 13.90 -7.87 -1.26
C MET A 124 14.78 -6.84 -1.97
N HIS A 125 15.99 -6.59 -1.44
CA HIS A 125 16.92 -5.67 -2.07
C HIS A 125 17.33 -6.12 -3.47
N GLN A 126 17.67 -7.39 -3.66
CA GLN A 126 18.16 -7.90 -4.95
C GLN A 126 17.08 -7.91 -6.03
N ASN A 127 15.83 -8.23 -5.67
CA ASN A 127 14.77 -8.41 -6.65
C ASN A 127 13.94 -7.14 -6.90
N PHE A 128 13.87 -6.24 -5.90
CA PHE A 128 12.95 -5.10 -5.98
C PHE A 128 13.63 -3.74 -5.83
N TYR A 129 14.90 -3.61 -5.43
CA TYR A 129 15.49 -2.27 -5.27
C TYR A 129 15.93 -1.64 -6.61
N PRO A 130 15.57 -0.36 -6.89
CA PRO A 130 14.61 0.47 -6.17
C PRO A 130 13.16 0.15 -6.60
N LEU A 131 12.29 -0.13 -5.63
CA LEU A 131 10.91 -0.56 -5.92
C LEU A 131 10.06 0.64 -6.31
N ASN A 132 10.17 1.71 -5.52
CA ASN A 132 9.47 2.96 -5.76
C ASN A 132 10.23 4.10 -5.11
N ILE A 133 10.66 5.06 -5.94
CA ILE A 133 11.44 6.22 -5.49
C ILE A 133 10.56 7.36 -4.98
N ALA A 134 9.27 7.40 -5.34
CA ALA A 134 8.35 8.42 -4.84
C ALA A 134 7.80 8.07 -3.46
N PHE A 135 7.71 6.77 -3.16
CA PHE A 135 7.07 6.26 -1.96
C PHE A 135 7.78 6.68 -0.68
N SER A 136 7.06 7.43 0.16
CA SER A 136 7.62 8.09 1.34
C SER A 136 6.86 7.83 2.63
N VAL A 137 5.54 7.63 2.54
CA VAL A 137 4.67 7.45 3.71
C VAL A 137 3.74 6.26 3.51
N TRP A 138 3.69 5.40 4.52
CA TRP A 138 2.65 4.39 4.65
C TRP A 138 1.83 4.68 5.89
N GLU A 139 0.54 4.93 5.74
CA GLU A 139 -0.39 5.00 6.86
C GLU A 139 -1.13 3.68 6.99
N ILE A 140 -0.87 2.98 8.08
CA ILE A 140 -1.44 1.69 8.36
C ILE A 140 -2.83 1.92 8.96
N VAL A 141 -3.85 1.81 8.11
CA VAL A 141 -5.24 2.03 8.50
C VAL A 141 -5.80 0.73 9.08
N HIS A 142 -6.29 0.80 10.31
CA HIS A 142 -6.88 -0.36 10.98
C HIS A 142 -8.40 -0.37 10.79
N ASN A 143 -8.96 -1.55 10.53
CA ASN A 143 -10.39 -1.75 10.53
C ASN A 143 -10.87 -2.01 11.97
N TYR A 144 -11.83 -1.22 12.46
CA TYR A 144 -12.44 -1.43 13.78
C TYR A 144 -13.14 -2.80 13.91
N ASN A 145 -13.54 -3.41 12.80
CA ASN A 145 -14.25 -4.70 12.78
C ASN A 145 -13.31 -5.92 12.81
N THR A 146 -12.05 -5.73 12.46
CA THR A 146 -10.97 -6.72 12.65
C THR A 146 -9.85 -5.99 13.38
N PRO A 147 -10.03 -5.69 14.68
CA PRO A 147 -8.94 -5.12 15.45
C PRO A 147 -7.73 -6.02 15.26
N ILE A 148 -6.53 -5.42 15.22
CA ILE A 148 -5.28 -6.17 15.37
C ILE A 148 -5.34 -6.76 16.78
N ALA A 149 -6.02 -7.90 16.88
CA ALA A 149 -6.38 -8.52 18.14
C ALA A 149 -5.15 -9.18 18.76
N ASN A 150 -4.07 -9.31 18.00
CA ASN A 150 -2.88 -10.02 18.40
C ASN A 150 -1.61 -9.22 18.12
N ILE A 151 -0.66 -9.31 19.06
CA ILE A 151 0.71 -8.78 18.98
C ILE A 151 1.40 -9.24 17.69
N GLU A 152 1.07 -10.43 17.16
CA GLU A 152 1.65 -10.95 15.91
C GLU A 152 1.41 -10.02 14.71
N ALA A 153 0.20 -9.49 14.52
CA ALA A 153 -0.06 -8.56 13.41
C ALA A 153 0.77 -7.27 13.53
N ALA A 154 1.05 -6.80 14.76
CA ALA A 154 1.96 -5.67 14.99
C ALA A 154 3.41 -5.98 14.56
N LYS A 155 3.86 -7.23 14.74
CA LYS A 155 5.18 -7.68 14.29
C LYS A 155 5.24 -7.80 12.78
N ASP A 156 4.20 -8.35 12.14
CA ASP A 156 4.13 -8.50 10.69
C ASP A 156 4.18 -7.14 9.98
N MET A 157 3.42 -6.16 10.47
CA MET A 157 3.46 -4.80 9.92
C MET A 157 4.82 -4.13 10.14
N ALA A 158 5.45 -4.34 11.30
CA ALA A 158 6.80 -3.85 11.56
C ALA A 158 7.82 -4.47 10.60
N LEU A 159 7.73 -5.78 10.36
CA LEU A 159 8.56 -6.49 9.38
C LEU A 159 8.35 -5.94 7.96
N CYS A 160 7.10 -5.84 7.51
CA CYS A 160 6.76 -5.27 6.20
C CYS A 160 7.32 -3.85 6.05
N THR A 161 7.20 -3.02 7.10
CA THR A 161 7.74 -1.65 7.08
C THR A 161 9.26 -1.65 6.94
N MET A 162 9.95 -2.52 7.67
CA MET A 162 11.39 -2.67 7.54
C MET A 162 11.76 -3.08 6.11
N LEU A 163 11.09 -4.08 5.54
CA LEU A 163 11.35 -4.53 4.16
C LEU A 163 11.08 -3.43 3.12
N LEU A 164 9.99 -2.66 3.25
CA LEU A 164 9.73 -1.51 2.38
C LEU A 164 10.82 -0.44 2.49
N SER A 165 11.36 -0.17 3.67
CA SER A 165 12.47 0.78 3.83
C SER A 165 13.78 0.32 3.14
N VAL A 166 13.94 -0.99 2.95
CA VAL A 166 15.06 -1.54 2.18
C VAL A 166 14.90 -1.18 0.70
N VAL A 167 13.72 -1.44 0.14
CA VAL A 167 13.49 -1.38 -1.32
C VAL A 167 13.03 -0.01 -1.83
N CYS A 168 12.45 0.84 -0.98
CA CYS A 168 12.02 2.19 -1.31
C CYS A 168 13.01 3.22 -0.72
N PRO A 169 13.86 3.87 -1.55
CA PRO A 169 14.94 4.71 -1.03
C PRO A 169 14.45 5.96 -0.28
N ASN A 170 13.30 6.50 -0.66
CA ASN A 170 12.70 7.69 -0.04
C ASN A 170 11.66 7.37 1.02
N PHE A 171 11.51 6.10 1.41
CA PHE A 171 10.55 5.70 2.43
C PHE A 171 10.97 6.21 3.80
N MET A 172 10.19 7.15 4.34
CA MET A 172 10.52 7.89 5.55
C MET A 172 9.86 7.28 6.79
N ARG A 173 8.57 6.91 6.69
CA ARG A 173 7.82 6.46 7.87
C ARG A 173 6.63 5.58 7.55
N ALA A 174 6.34 4.67 8.48
CA ALA A 174 5.01 4.12 8.65
C ALA A 174 4.31 4.78 9.85
N ARG A 175 3.05 5.16 9.66
CA ARG A 175 2.17 5.65 10.72
C ARG A 175 1.25 4.51 11.14
N ILE A 176 1.24 4.19 12.42
CA ILE A 176 0.40 3.15 13.01
C ILE A 176 -0.46 3.76 14.12
N GLY A 177 -1.68 3.23 14.31
CA GLY A 177 -2.57 3.68 15.38
C GLY A 177 -1.91 3.60 16.77
N ALA A 178 -2.23 4.56 17.65
CA ALA A 178 -1.58 4.71 18.96
C ALA A 178 -1.57 3.41 19.79
N GLN A 179 -2.66 2.65 19.72
CA GLN A 179 -2.84 1.39 20.44
C GLN A 179 -1.85 0.28 20.03
N HIS A 180 -1.30 0.31 18.81
CA HIS A 180 -0.35 -0.69 18.30
C HIS A 180 1.08 -0.16 18.20
N LYS A 181 1.29 1.13 18.47
CA LYS A 181 2.60 1.79 18.37
C LYS A 181 3.66 1.14 19.28
N ARG A 182 3.30 0.79 20.52
CA ARG A 182 4.23 0.19 21.49
C ARG A 182 4.75 -1.19 21.03
N PRO A 183 3.91 -2.20 20.71
CA PRO A 183 4.41 -3.49 20.25
C PRO A 183 5.15 -3.37 18.92
N TYR A 184 4.68 -2.55 17.98
CA TYR A 184 5.35 -2.25 16.72
C TYR A 184 6.78 -1.71 16.93
N ASN A 185 6.93 -0.64 17.72
CA ASN A 185 8.24 -0.05 17.99
C ASN A 185 9.16 -0.99 18.77
N SER A 186 8.60 -1.76 19.71
CA SER A 186 9.36 -2.76 20.47
C SER A 186 9.91 -3.85 19.55
N PHE A 187 9.14 -4.29 18.57
CA PHE A 187 9.57 -5.29 17.61
C PHE A 187 10.70 -4.76 16.72
N ILE A 188 10.54 -3.56 16.12
CA ILE A 188 11.62 -2.95 15.32
C ILE A 188 12.92 -2.84 16.12
N LYS A 189 12.85 -2.35 17.37
CA LYS A 189 14.02 -2.26 18.26
C LYS A 189 14.68 -3.62 18.49
N LYS A 190 13.88 -4.64 18.81
CA LYS A 190 14.36 -6.01 19.04
C LYS A 190 15.00 -6.58 17.77
N THR A 191 14.38 -6.44 16.61
CA THR A 191 14.90 -6.94 15.33
C THR A 191 16.21 -6.24 14.94
N VAL A 192 16.30 -4.91 15.13
CA VAL A 192 17.54 -4.15 14.91
C VAL A 192 18.66 -4.59 15.86
N ALA A 193 18.34 -5.00 17.08
CA ALA A 193 19.32 -5.49 18.06
C ALA A 193 19.76 -6.95 17.81
N LEU A 194 18.87 -7.79 17.28
CA LEU A 194 19.12 -9.23 17.09
C LEU A 194 19.84 -9.58 15.79
N ASN A 195 19.73 -8.78 14.74
CA ASN A 195 20.25 -9.16 13.43
C ASN A 195 20.89 -8.00 12.67
N PRO A 196 22.18 -8.11 12.30
CA PRO A 196 22.90 -7.09 11.56
C PRO A 196 22.51 -7.17 10.08
N ILE A 197 21.32 -6.69 9.74
CA ILE A 197 21.16 -6.09 8.42
C ILE A 197 21.85 -4.71 8.50
N GLY A 198 23.15 -4.72 8.82
CA GLY A 198 23.89 -3.56 9.35
C GLY A 198 23.88 -2.38 8.39
N ARG A 199 23.87 -2.68 7.09
CA ARG A 199 23.73 -1.66 6.04
C ARG A 199 22.38 -0.94 6.07
N PHE A 200 21.30 -1.58 6.55
CA PHE A 200 19.97 -0.97 6.68
C PHE A 200 19.60 -0.57 8.11
N ALA A 201 20.44 -0.87 9.11
CA ALA A 201 20.18 -0.53 10.51
C ALA A 201 19.93 0.97 10.73
N LYS A 202 20.63 1.85 10.00
CA LYS A 202 20.38 3.30 10.02
C LYS A 202 18.98 3.65 9.50
N LYS A 203 18.55 3.04 8.39
CA LYS A 203 17.19 3.23 7.84
C LYS A 203 16.13 2.76 8.84
N PHE A 204 16.31 1.59 9.45
CA PHE A 204 15.36 1.06 10.42
C PHE A 204 15.24 1.92 11.68
N LYS A 205 16.36 2.51 12.15
CA LYS A 205 16.31 3.49 13.26
C LYS A 205 15.49 4.73 12.89
N GLY A 206 15.53 5.19 11.64
CA GLY A 206 14.72 6.31 11.14
C GLY A 206 13.21 6.04 11.19
N LEU A 207 12.78 4.77 11.15
CA LEU A 207 11.37 4.38 11.29
C LEU A 207 10.84 4.58 12.71
N LEU A 208 11.72 4.62 13.72
CA LEU A 208 11.36 4.81 15.12
C LEU A 208 11.09 6.30 15.38
N GLN A 209 9.92 6.79 14.99
CA GLN A 209 9.56 8.19 15.24
C GLN A 209 9.32 8.44 16.76
N PRO A 210 10.04 9.40 17.39
CA PRO A 210 9.46 10.11 18.52
C PRO A 210 8.27 10.92 18.00
N LEU A 211 7.15 10.88 18.72
CA LEU A 211 6.06 11.85 18.50
C LEU A 211 6.52 13.20 19.02
#